data_AF-A0A4Y8TXC1-F1
#
_entry.id   AF-A0A4Y8TXC1-F1
#
_cell.length_a   1.000
_cell.length_b   1.000
_cell.length_c   1.000
_cell.angle_alpha   90.00
_cell.angle_beta   90.00
_cell.angle_gamma   90.00
#
_symmetry.space_group_name_H-M   'P 1'
#
loop_
_entity.id
_entity.type
_entity.pdbx_description
1 polymer ?
#
loop_
_entity_poly.entity_id
_entity_poly.type
_entity_poly.pdbx_seq_one_letter_code
_entity_poly.pdbx_strand_id
1 'polypeptide(L)'
;MTNNTFTGYEELSLSPVNGWRVVYLDDSTESGIWIDPMIGWLTQAMTIFSSTTYKPIDDQPTLTERSRVIVPATISDDLGIAEDATRVDSFWKVLAPGAPEPTADEIAAEAKAFAERKKLSAQLAAR
;
A
#
# COMPACT_ATOMS: atom_id res chain seq x y z
N MET A 1 -31.61 6.08 12.51
CA MET A 1 -30.25 5.79 13.01
C MET A 1 -29.34 5.79 11.81
N THR A 2 -28.31 6.63 11.79
CA THR A 2 -27.26 6.56 10.77
C THR A 2 -26.44 5.31 11.09
N ASN A 3 -26.53 4.29 10.23
CA ASN A 3 -25.68 3.11 10.36
C ASN A 3 -24.24 3.59 10.14
N ASN A 4 -23.41 3.52 11.18
CA ASN A 4 -21.98 3.72 11.03
C ASN A 4 -21.45 2.60 10.11
N THR A 5 -20.72 2.98 9.08
CA THR A 5 -20.15 2.06 8.09
C THR A 5 -18.64 2.27 8.03
N PHE A 6 -17.91 1.20 7.72
CA PHE A 6 -16.50 1.29 7.33
C PHE A 6 -16.32 0.68 5.94
N THR A 7 -15.21 1.02 5.28
CA THR A 7 -14.86 0.48 3.97
C THR A 7 -13.72 -0.52 4.10
N GLY A 8 -13.82 -1.61 3.36
CA GLY A 8 -12.75 -2.56 3.10
C GLY A 8 -12.55 -2.74 1.60
N TYR A 9 -11.54 -3.50 1.23
CA TYR A 9 -11.24 -3.83 -0.15
C TYR A 9 -11.19 -5.35 -0.32
N GLU A 10 -11.80 -5.85 -1.39
CA GLU A 10 -11.76 -7.25 -1.80
C GLU A 10 -10.87 -7.39 -3.04
N GLU A 11 -9.96 -8.36 -3.02
CA GLU A 11 -9.06 -8.63 -4.14
C GLU A 11 -9.82 -9.26 -5.30
N LEU A 12 -9.56 -8.77 -6.52
CA LEU A 12 -10.20 -9.27 -7.74
C LEU A 12 -9.23 -10.03 -8.64
N SER A 13 -8.05 -9.45 -8.85
CA SER A 13 -7.07 -9.97 -9.79
C SER A 13 -5.67 -9.41 -9.55
N LEU A 14 -4.66 -10.23 -9.88
CA LEU A 14 -3.26 -9.85 -9.94
C LEU A 14 -2.82 -9.83 -11.41
N SER A 15 -2.15 -8.75 -11.81
CA SER A 15 -1.52 -8.63 -13.13
C SER A 15 0.00 -8.55 -12.97
N PRO A 16 0.76 -9.62 -13.30
CA PRO A 16 2.21 -9.62 -13.17
C PRO A 16 2.89 -8.54 -14.02
N VAL A 17 4.06 -8.07 -13.57
CA VAL A 17 4.84 -7.04 -14.26
C VAL A 17 6.32 -7.38 -14.31
N ASN A 18 6.98 -7.03 -15.40
CA ASN A 18 8.41 -7.28 -15.58
C ASN A 18 9.21 -5.99 -15.49
N GLY A 19 10.30 -5.99 -14.70
CA GLY A 19 11.26 -4.89 -14.59
C GLY A 19 10.82 -3.70 -13.73
N TRP A 20 9.59 -3.73 -13.20
CA TRP A 20 9.14 -2.77 -12.19
C TRP A 20 9.74 -3.10 -10.84
N ARG A 21 10.02 -2.06 -10.05
CA ARG A 21 10.67 -2.19 -8.74
C ARG A 21 9.99 -1.30 -7.71
N VAL A 22 10.06 -1.69 -6.45
CA VAL A 22 9.63 -0.91 -5.29
C VAL A 22 10.85 -0.48 -4.50
N VAL A 23 10.86 0.76 -4.03
CA VAL A 23 11.93 1.34 -3.23
C VAL A 23 11.44 1.52 -1.81
N TYR A 24 12.15 0.97 -0.85
CA TYR A 24 11.92 1.10 0.57
C TYR A 24 12.89 2.10 1.17
N LEU A 25 12.42 2.91 2.12
CA LEU A 25 13.34 3.66 2.99
C LEU A 25 13.79 2.71 4.09
N ASP A 26 15.09 2.63 4.26
CA ASP A 26 15.70 1.78 5.27
C ASP A 26 16.63 2.63 6.13
N ASP A 27 16.27 2.78 7.40
CA ASP A 27 17.06 3.54 8.37
C ASP A 27 18.26 2.74 8.91
N SER A 28 18.41 1.47 8.50
CA SER A 28 19.46 0.56 8.94
C SER A 28 20.63 0.40 7.95
N THR A 29 20.50 0.86 6.69
CA THR A 29 21.55 0.71 5.65
C THR A 29 22.26 2.01 5.29
N GLU A 30 23.53 1.91 4.86
CA GLU A 30 24.35 3.07 4.43
C GLU A 30 23.78 3.79 3.19
N SER A 31 23.03 3.09 2.34
CA SER A 31 22.34 3.66 1.17
C SER A 31 21.04 4.39 1.53
N GLY A 32 20.50 4.19 2.74
CA GLY A 32 19.22 4.75 3.18
C GLY A 32 17.99 4.15 2.48
N ILE A 33 18.20 3.20 1.56
CA ILE A 33 17.15 2.50 0.81
C ILE A 33 17.51 1.05 0.52
N TRP A 34 16.48 0.23 0.34
CA TRP A 34 16.53 -1.08 -0.32
C TRP A 34 15.55 -1.08 -1.51
N ILE A 35 15.88 -1.80 -2.59
CA ILE A 35 15.03 -1.91 -3.79
C ILE A 35 14.72 -3.38 -4.10
N ASP A 36 13.45 -3.71 -4.26
CA ASP A 36 12.98 -5.05 -4.63
C ASP A 36 12.18 -5.08 -5.94
N PRO A 37 12.13 -6.24 -6.61
CA PRO A 37 11.23 -6.44 -7.75
C PRO A 37 9.76 -6.32 -7.32
N MET A 38 8.98 -5.57 -8.10
CA MET A 38 7.53 -5.52 -7.91
C MET A 38 6.89 -6.71 -8.61
N ILE A 39 6.02 -7.43 -7.91
CA ILE A 39 5.44 -8.67 -8.43
C ILE A 39 4.27 -8.43 -9.39
N GLY A 40 3.59 -7.28 -9.30
CA GLY A 40 2.40 -7.01 -10.11
C GLY A 40 1.58 -5.80 -9.68
N TRP A 41 0.42 -5.69 -10.32
CA TRP A 41 -0.67 -4.79 -9.95
C TRP A 41 -1.82 -5.60 -9.36
N LEU A 42 -2.26 -5.21 -8.16
CA LEU A 42 -3.44 -5.78 -7.52
C LEU A 42 -4.66 -4.91 -7.83
N THR A 43 -5.69 -5.49 -8.42
CA THR A 43 -6.98 -4.84 -8.63
C THR A 43 -7.91 -5.21 -7.50
N GLN A 44 -8.52 -4.21 -6.86
CA GLN A 44 -9.39 -4.39 -5.72
C GLN A 44 -10.73 -3.67 -5.92
N ALA A 45 -11.81 -4.25 -5.40
CA ALA A 45 -13.12 -3.60 -5.31
C ALA A 45 -13.38 -3.07 -3.90
N MET A 46 -13.99 -1.89 -3.79
CA MET A 46 -14.40 -1.34 -2.50
C MET A 46 -15.68 -2.03 -2.00
N THR A 47 -15.66 -2.46 -0.75
CA THR A 47 -16.80 -3.08 -0.05
C THR A 47 -17.12 -2.30 1.22
N ILE A 48 -18.38 -1.94 1.38
CA ILE A 48 -18.90 -1.24 2.55
C ILE A 48 -19.43 -2.26 3.54
N PHE A 49 -19.00 -2.13 4.79
CA PHE A 49 -19.37 -3.00 5.89
C PHE A 49 -20.17 -2.23 6.95
N SER A 50 -21.15 -2.91 7.55
CA SER A 50 -21.80 -2.42 8.76
C SER A 50 -20.83 -2.48 9.93
N SER A 51 -20.63 -1.37 10.65
CA SER A 51 -19.80 -1.39 11.86
C SER A 51 -20.46 -2.10 13.04
N THR A 52 -21.75 -2.45 12.93
CA THR A 52 -22.48 -3.18 13.98
C THR A 52 -22.37 -4.68 13.79
N THR A 53 -22.52 -5.17 12.56
CA THR A 53 -22.55 -6.60 12.26
C THR A 53 -21.24 -7.12 11.65
N TYR A 54 -20.35 -6.23 11.22
CA TYR A 54 -19.11 -6.55 10.49
C TYR A 54 -19.35 -7.36 9.21
N LYS A 55 -20.55 -7.27 8.63
CA LYS A 55 -20.91 -7.90 7.36
C LYS A 55 -21.01 -6.85 6.25
N PRO A 56 -20.78 -7.23 4.98
CA PRO A 56 -21.08 -6.37 3.84
C PRO A 56 -22.52 -5.88 3.92
N ILE A 57 -22.78 -4.62 3.58
CA ILE A 57 -24.16 -4.13 3.44
C ILE A 57 -24.79 -4.75 2.19
N ASP A 58 -26.08 -5.11 2.26
CA ASP A 58 -26.74 -5.93 1.22
C ASP A 58 -26.94 -5.19 -0.11
N ASP A 59 -27.24 -3.88 -0.07
CA ASP A 59 -27.60 -3.07 -1.25
C ASP A 59 -26.39 -2.56 -2.07
N GLN A 60 -25.32 -3.34 -2.16
CA GLN A 60 -24.13 -2.98 -2.94
C GLN A 60 -24.20 -3.52 -4.37
N PRO A 61 -23.63 -2.81 -5.36
CA PRO A 61 -23.43 -3.36 -6.70
C PRO A 61 -22.68 -4.70 -6.66
N THR A 62 -22.85 -5.50 -7.70
CA THR A 62 -22.10 -6.75 -7.84
C THR A 62 -20.60 -6.47 -7.87
N LEU A 63 -19.77 -7.45 -7.49
CA LEU A 63 -18.32 -7.27 -7.38
C LEU A 63 -17.68 -6.70 -8.66
N THR A 64 -18.20 -7.08 -9.84
CA THR A 64 -17.74 -6.60 -11.14
C THR A 64 -18.12 -5.15 -11.46
N GLU A 65 -19.13 -4.59 -10.80
CA GLU A 65 -19.68 -3.25 -11.02
C GLU A 65 -19.22 -2.23 -9.96
N ARG A 66 -18.55 -2.69 -8.90
CA ARG A 66 -18.00 -1.81 -7.85
C ARG A 66 -16.81 -1.00 -8.38
N SER A 67 -16.62 0.19 -7.81
CA SER A 67 -15.43 1.01 -8.06
C SER A 67 -14.16 0.23 -7.75
N ARG A 68 -13.20 0.30 -8.68
CA ARG A 68 -11.95 -0.45 -8.61
C ARG A 68 -10.78 0.48 -8.31
N VAL A 69 -9.85 -0.03 -7.51
CA VAL A 69 -8.55 0.59 -7.28
C VAL A 69 -7.48 -0.38 -7.77
N ILE A 70 -6.42 0.15 -8.36
CA ILE A 70 -5.24 -0.61 -8.76
C ILE A 70 -4.09 -0.13 -7.90
N VAL A 71 -3.46 -1.05 -7.18
CA VAL A 71 -2.33 -0.78 -6.29
C VAL A 71 -1.12 -1.65 -6.68
N PRO A 72 0.10 -1.21 -6.36
CA PRO A 72 1.27 -2.10 -6.39
C PRO A 72 1.05 -3.32 -5.50
N ALA A 73 1.40 -4.49 -5.99
CA ALA A 73 1.33 -5.73 -5.23
C ALA A 73 2.71 -6.10 -4.68
N THR A 74 2.74 -6.62 -3.45
CA THR A 74 3.89 -7.32 -2.83
C THR A 74 3.49 -8.75 -2.46
N ILE A 75 4.44 -9.64 -2.15
CA ILE A 75 4.15 -10.95 -1.57
C ILE A 75 4.24 -10.83 -0.05
N SER A 76 3.20 -11.30 0.64
CA SER A 76 3.25 -11.54 2.07
C SER A 76 4.07 -12.79 2.34
N ASP A 77 5.23 -12.63 2.97
CA ASP A 77 6.13 -13.75 3.32
C ASP A 77 5.45 -14.78 4.23
N ASP A 78 4.56 -14.32 5.11
CA ASP A 78 3.85 -15.17 6.09
C ASP A 78 2.70 -15.96 5.46
N LEU A 79 1.98 -15.36 4.50
CA LEU A 79 0.76 -15.93 3.94
C LEU A 79 0.95 -16.53 2.54
N GLY A 80 2.04 -16.19 1.85
CA GLY A 80 2.33 -16.63 0.48
C GLY A 80 1.31 -16.12 -0.55
N ILE A 81 0.63 -15.01 -0.25
CA ILE A 81 -0.36 -14.37 -1.13
C ILE A 81 0.12 -12.99 -1.55
N ALA A 82 -0.42 -12.49 -2.67
CA ALA A 82 -0.21 -11.11 -3.07
C ALA A 82 -1.06 -10.19 -2.20
N GLU A 83 -0.50 -9.07 -1.75
CA GLU A 83 -1.20 -8.08 -0.92
C GLU A 83 -0.97 -6.66 -1.44
N ASP A 84 -1.83 -5.73 -1.01
CA ASP A 84 -1.66 -4.30 -1.24
C ASP A 84 -0.39 -3.80 -0.57
N ALA A 85 0.63 -3.55 -1.38
CA ALA A 85 1.92 -3.11 -0.88
C ALA A 85 1.79 -1.83 -0.05
N THR A 86 0.82 -0.95 -0.32
CA THR A 86 0.64 0.30 0.43
C THR A 86 0.19 0.10 1.88
N ARG A 87 -0.31 -1.10 2.23
CA ARG A 87 -0.86 -1.43 3.55
C ARG A 87 0.08 -2.26 4.40
N VAL A 88 0.79 -3.19 3.80
CA VAL A 88 1.73 -4.09 4.50
C VAL A 88 3.15 -3.52 4.52
N ASP A 89 3.55 -2.86 3.43
CA ASP A 89 4.93 -2.51 3.18
C ASP A 89 5.05 -1.00 2.98
N SER A 90 5.79 -0.32 3.85
CA SER A 90 5.98 1.13 3.73
C SER A 90 6.99 1.49 2.65
N PHE A 91 6.79 1.01 1.42
CA PHE A 91 7.62 1.39 0.29
C PHE A 91 7.38 2.87 -0.03
N TRP A 92 8.46 3.57 -0.38
CA TRP A 92 8.47 4.99 -0.70
C TRP A 92 8.05 5.26 -2.14
N LYS A 93 8.58 4.50 -3.10
CA LYS A 93 8.44 4.81 -4.53
C LYS A 93 8.36 3.56 -5.39
N VAL A 94 7.59 3.64 -6.47
CA VAL A 94 7.59 2.64 -7.55
C VAL A 94 8.45 3.15 -8.70
N LEU A 95 9.33 2.30 -9.23
CA LEU A 95 10.16 2.56 -10.39
C LEU A 95 9.68 1.75 -11.60
N ALA A 96 9.47 2.45 -12.71
CA ALA A 96 9.19 1.82 -13.99
C ALA A 96 10.42 1.05 -14.53
N PRO A 97 10.22 0.14 -15.51
CA PRO A 97 11.32 -0.56 -16.17
C PRO A 97 12.32 0.42 -16.78
N GLY A 98 13.60 0.27 -16.42
CA GLY A 98 14.68 1.14 -16.89
C GLY A 98 14.74 2.53 -16.24
N ALA A 99 13.80 2.87 -15.34
CA ALA A 99 13.90 4.12 -14.59
C ALA A 99 15.15 4.13 -13.70
N PRO A 100 15.86 5.27 -13.57
CA PRO A 100 17.00 5.36 -12.68
C PRO A 100 16.56 5.18 -11.22
N GLU A 101 17.49 4.71 -10.39
CA GLU A 101 17.30 4.68 -8.94
C GLU A 101 17.26 6.11 -8.37
N PRO A 102 16.63 6.32 -7.20
CA PRO A 102 16.61 7.63 -6.58
C PRO A 102 18.02 8.15 -6.30
N THR A 103 18.20 9.44 -6.49
CA THR A 103 19.44 10.13 -6.15
C THR A 103 19.62 10.25 -4.64
N ALA A 104 20.86 10.45 -4.17
CA ALA A 104 21.15 10.66 -2.75
C ALA A 104 20.36 11.85 -2.17
N ASP A 105 20.16 12.92 -2.94
CA ASP A 105 19.37 14.07 -2.53
C ASP A 105 17.88 13.74 -2.37
N GLU A 106 17.31 12.95 -3.28
CA GLU A 106 15.93 12.47 -3.15
C GLU A 106 15.76 11.58 -1.91
N ILE A 107 16.72 10.68 -1.67
CA ILE A 107 16.71 9.78 -0.50
C ILE A 107 16.78 10.61 0.80
N ALA A 108 17.70 11.56 0.88
CA ALA A 108 17.86 12.41 2.06
C ALA A 108 16.61 13.28 2.32
N ALA A 109 16.01 13.83 1.27
CA ALA A 109 14.78 14.62 1.37
C ALA A 109 13.62 13.79 1.90
N GLU A 110 13.43 12.58 1.39
CA GLU A 110 12.38 11.70 1.87
C GLU A 110 12.65 11.19 3.29
N ALA A 111 13.88 10.77 3.60
CA ALA A 111 14.24 10.32 4.95
C ALA A 111 13.95 11.39 6.00
N LYS A 112 14.22 12.66 5.67
CA LYS A 112 13.86 13.80 6.53
C LYS A 112 12.34 13.92 6.68
N ALA A 113 11.58 13.87 5.59
CA ALA A 113 10.12 13.97 5.63
C ALA A 113 9.50 12.81 6.43
N PHE A 114 10.04 11.59 6.28
CA PHE A 114 9.62 10.42 7.03
C PHE A 114 9.89 10.58 8.53
N ALA A 115 11.07 11.07 8.92
CA ALA A 115 11.39 11.36 10.32
C ALA A 115 10.46 12.43 10.93
N GLU A 116 10.08 13.46 10.17
CA GLU A 116 9.12 14.47 10.60
C GLU A 116 7.71 13.88 10.80
N ARG A 117 7.24 13.05 9.88
CA ARG A 117 5.95 12.33 10.01
C ARG A 117 5.94 11.41 11.22
N LYS A 118 7.01 10.64 11.45
CA LYS A 118 7.15 9.74 12.61
C LYS A 118 7.08 10.51 13.94
N LYS A 119 7.75 11.67 14.03
CA LYS A 119 7.68 12.55 15.21
C LYS A 119 6.27 13.08 15.44
N LEU A 120 5.60 13.54 14.39
CA LEU A 120 4.23 14.07 14.49
C LEU A 120 3.24 12.98 14.96
N SER A 121 3.30 11.78 14.37
CA SER A 121 2.45 10.66 14.78
C SER A 121 2.68 10.25 16.23
N ALA A 122 3.95 10.22 16.70
CA ALA A 122 4.25 9.94 18.09
C ALA A 122 3.69 11.00 19.06
N GLN A 123 3.73 12.28 18.66
CA GLN A 123 3.15 13.37 19.46
C GLN A 123 1.63 13.31 19.53
N LEU A 124 0.96 12.90 18.45
CA LEU A 124 -0.49 12.73 18.43
C LEU A 124 -0.95 11.52 19.25
N ALA A 125 -0.19 10.43 19.25
CA ALA A 125 -0.48 9.24 20.05
C ALA A 125 -0.26 9.44 21.57
N ALA A 126 0.51 10.45 21.96
CA ALA A 126 0.79 10.78 23.36
C ALA A 126 -0.22 11.76 23.99
N ARG A 127 -1.27 12.15 23.27
CA ARG A 127 -2.36 13.03 23.73
C ARG A 127 -3.62 12.24 23.99
#